data_AF-A0A3C0S6Z4-F1
#
_entry.id   AF-A0A3C0S6Z4-F1
#
_cell.length_a   1.000
_cell.length_b   1.000
_cell.length_c   1.000
_cell.angle_alpha   90.00
_cell.angle_beta   90.00
_cell.angle_gamma   90.00
#
_symmetry.space_group_name_H-M   'P 1'
#
loop_
_entity.id
_entity.type
_entity.pdbx_description
1 polymer ?
#
loop_
_entity_poly.entity_id
_entity_poly.type
_entity_poly.pdbx_seq_one_letter_code
_entity_poly.pdbx_strand_id
1 'polypeptide(L)' 'MKDIALNKLVENGFDNPRVLVLGDCMLDIYLDGECKRLAPDVAVPVLDVQSVEHCLGGAG' A
#
# COMPACT_ATOMS: atom_id res chain seq x y z
N MET A 1 29.56 5.16 14.46
CA MET A 1 29.42 6.04 13.28
C MET A 1 27.94 6.24 13.05
N LYS A 2 27.33 7.33 13.54
CA LYS A 2 25.98 7.70 13.12
C LYS A 2 26.06 8.19 11.67
N ASP A 3 25.07 7.84 10.85
CA ASP A 3 25.07 8.04 9.39
C ASP A 3 25.19 9.52 9.01
N ILE A 4 26.42 9.94 8.72
CA ILE A 4 26.79 11.30 8.30
C ILE A 4 25.99 11.71 7.05
N ALA A 5 25.67 10.76 6.16
CA ALA A 5 24.90 11.01 4.95
C ALA A 5 23.44 11.37 5.25
N LEU A 6 22.81 10.69 6.23
CA LEU A 6 21.43 10.98 6.61
C LEU A 6 21.33 12.33 7.32
N ASN A 7 22.27 12.64 8.21
CA ASN A 7 22.32 13.94 8.86
C ASN A 7 22.51 15.07 7.85
N LYS A 8 23.40 14.89 6.87
CA LYS A 8 23.57 15.87 5.78
C LYS A 8 22.31 16.05 4.93
N LEU A 9 21.55 14.98 4.68
CA LEU A 9 20.26 15.01 3.97
C LEU A 9 19.18 15.77 4.75
N VAL A 10 19.20 15.69 6.08
CA VAL A 10 18.27 16.44 6.94
C VAL A 10 18.71 17.90 7.03
N GLU A 11 20.01 18.16 7.19
CA GLU A 11 20.60 19.50 7.30
C GLU A 11 20.44 20.34 6.02
N ASN A 12 20.51 19.72 4.84
CA ASN A 12 20.26 20.39 3.57
C ASN A 12 18.77 20.40 3.18
N GLY A 13 17.85 20.03 4.09
CA GLY A 13 16.41 20.17 3.90
C GLY A 13 15.80 19.23 2.87
N PHE A 14 16.42 18.08 2.60
CA PHE A 14 16.02 17.15 1.53
C PHE A 14 16.05 17.77 0.14
N ASP A 15 17.02 18.65 -0.12
CA ASP A 15 17.18 19.26 -1.43
C ASP A 15 17.69 18.23 -2.46
N ASN A 16 16.82 17.84 -3.39
CA ASN A 16 17.04 16.92 -4.51
C ASN A 16 17.70 15.54 -4.18
N PRO A 17 17.15 14.74 -3.25
CA PRO A 17 17.64 13.38 -3.02
C PRO A 17 17.42 12.48 -4.22
N ARG A 18 18.43 11.68 -4.56
CA ARG A 18 18.31 10.62 -5.56
C ARG A 18 18.15 9.28 -4.84
N VAL A 19 16.96 8.71 -4.93
CA VAL A 19 16.61 7.43 -4.31
C VAL A 19 16.37 6.41 -5.42
N LEU A 20 17.05 5.27 -5.35
CA LEU A 20 16.81 4.13 -6.23
C LEU A 20 15.98 3.11 -5.48
N VAL A 21 14.77 2.86 -5.96
CA VAL A 21 13.87 1.82 -5.46
C VAL A 21 13.94 0.63 -6.41
N LEU A 22 14.20 -0.57 -5.88
CA LEU A 22 14.29 -1.81 -6.64
C LEU A 22 13.45 -2.90 -5.98
N GLY A 23 12.48 -3.43 -6.73
CA GLY A 23 11.69 -4.59 -6.38
C GLY A 23 10.39 -4.66 -7.17
N ASP A 24 9.48 -5.50 -6.72
CA ASP A 24 8.22 -5.79 -7.41
C ASP A 24 7.11 -4.76 -7.11
N CYS A 25 6.56 -4.15 -8.15
CA CYS A 25 5.38 -3.30 -8.01
C CYS A 25 4.11 -4.14 -7.88
N MET A 26 3.19 -3.69 -7.06
CA MET A 26 1.87 -4.28 -6.87
C MET A 26 0.77 -3.21 -6.92
N LEU A 27 -0.47 -3.65 -7.09
CA LEU A 27 -1.64 -2.79 -6.99
C LEU A 27 -2.49 -3.30 -5.83
N ASP A 28 -2.61 -2.47 -4.80
CA ASP A 28 -3.44 -2.75 -3.64
C ASP A 28 -4.88 -2.34 -3.98
N ILE A 29 -5.80 -3.29 -3.88
CA ILE A 29 -7.22 -3.09 -4.18
C ILE A 29 -8.01 -3.30 -2.90
N TYR A 30 -8.67 -2.24 -2.45
CA TYR A 30 -9.54 -2.24 -1.28
C TYR A 30 -10.99 -2.35 -1.75
N LEU A 31 -11.70 -3.35 -1.25
CA LEU A 31 -13.12 -3.56 -1.50
C LEU A 31 -13.89 -3.20 -0.24
N ASP A 32 -14.86 -2.30 -0.36
CA ASP A 32 -15.73 -1.90 0.74
C ASP A 32 -17.20 -2.16 0.39
N GLY A 33 -17.97 -2.56 1.38
CA GLY A 33 -19.36 -2.99 1.20
C GLY A 33 -19.87 -3.83 2.37
N GLU A 34 -21.01 -4.50 2.17
CA GLU A 34 -21.72 -5.18 3.25
C GLU A 34 -21.86 -6.68 2.98
N CYS A 35 -21.72 -7.49 4.03
CA CYS A 35 -21.96 -8.94 4.00
C CYS A 35 -23.30 -9.27 4.64
N LYS A 36 -24.38 -9.31 3.86
CA LYS A 36 -25.75 -9.57 4.36
C LYS A 36 -26.21 -11.03 4.24
N ARG A 37 -25.46 -11.87 3.55
CA ARG A 37 -25.81 -13.28 3.32
C ARG A 37 -24.58 -14.18 3.29
N LEU A 38 -24.84 -15.47 3.49
CA LEU A 38 -23.87 -16.53 3.23
C LEU A 38 -24.03 -17.06 1.79
N ALA A 39 -22.99 -17.71 1.29
CA ALA A 39 -23.08 -18.48 0.06
C ALA A 39 -24.07 -19.67 0.25
N PRO A 40 -24.83 -20.05 -0.79
CA PRO A 40 -25.85 -21.09 -0.65
C PRO A 40 -25.27 -22.47 -0.29
N ASP A 41 -24.10 -22.79 -0.84
CA ASP A 41 -23.51 -24.12 -0.79
C ASP A 41 -22.41 -24.27 0.28
N VAL A 42 -21.94 -23.16 0.86
CA VAL A 42 -20.86 -23.12 1.86
C VAL A 42 -21.06 -21.97 2.85
N ALA A 43 -20.65 -22.15 4.11
CA ALA A 43 -20.81 -21.16 5.18
C ALA A 43 -19.78 -20.01 5.09
N VAL A 44 -19.64 -19.38 3.92
CA VAL A 44 -18.74 -18.24 3.67
C VAL A 44 -19.58 -17.00 3.37
N PRO A 45 -19.28 -15.83 3.96
CA PRO A 45 -20.02 -14.60 3.68
C PRO A 45 -19.81 -14.15 2.23
N VAL A 46 -20.85 -13.54 1.67
CA VAL A 46 -20.75 -12.86 0.37
C VAL A 46 -20.73 -11.36 0.61
N LEU A 47 -19.63 -10.72 0.21
CA LEU A 47 -19.48 -9.27 0.20
C LEU A 47 -20.22 -8.70 -1.01
N ASP A 48 -21.20 -7.85 -0.76
CA ASP A 48 -21.81 -6.99 -1.77
C ASP A 48 -20.98 -5.70 -1.87
N VAL A 49 -20.15 -5.63 -2.90
CA VAL A 49 -19.16 -4.56 -3.08
C VAL A 49 -19.87 -3.27 -3.46
N GLN A 50 -19.70 -2.24 -2.65
CA GLN A 50 -20.29 -0.91 -2.85
C GLN A 50 -19.25 0.09 -3.36
N SER A 51 -17.98 -0.07 -2.98
CA SER A 51 -16.90 0.74 -3.51
C SER A 51 -15.59 -0.02 -3.63
N VAL A 52 -14.72 0.48 -4.51
CA VAL A 52 -13.40 -0.07 -4.79
C VAL A 52 -12.40 1.06 -4.85
N GLU A 53 -11.36 0.98 -4.03
CA GLU A 53 -10.23 1.92 -4.02
C GLU A 53 -8.96 1.20 -4.50
N HIS A 54 -8.16 1.90 -5.29
CA HIS A 54 -6.92 1.39 -5.87
C HIS A 54 -5.74 2.22 -5.37
N CYS A 55 -4.73 1.56 -4.83
CA CYS A 55 -3.52 2.17 -4.30
C CYS A 55 -2.29 1.51 -4.90
N LEU A 56 -1.23 2.28 -5.12
CA LEU A 56 0.07 1.72 -5.46
C LEU A 56 0.59 0.92 -4.26
N GLY A 57 1.06 -0.30 -4.51
CA GLY A 57 1.64 -1.16 -3.49
C GLY A 57 2.93 -1.82 -3.99
N GLY A 58 3.54 -2.63 -3.13
CA GLY A 58 4.75 -3.36 -3.47
C GLY A 58 6.03 -2.67 -3.03
N ALA A 59 7.10 -2.99 -3.75
CA ALA A 59 8.46 -2.94 -3.22
C ALA A 59 9.04 -1.53 -3.26
N GLY A 60 8.97 -0.90 -2.10
CA GLY A 60 9.40 0.48 -1.93
C GLY A 60 8.25 1.31 -1.40
#